data_AF-A0A1B8D906-F1
#
_entry.id   AF-A0A1B8D906-F1
#
_cell.length_a   1.000
_cell.length_b   1.000
_cell.length_c   1.000
_cell.angle_alpha   90.00
_cell.angle_beta   90.00
_cell.angle_gamma   90.00
#
_symmetry.space_group_name_H-M   'P 1'
#
loop_
_entity.id
_entity.type
_entity.pdbx_description
1 polymer ?
#
loop_
_entity_poly.entity_id
_entity_poly.type
_entity_poly.pdbx_seq_one_letter_code
_entity_poly.pdbx_strand_id
1 'polypeptide(L)'
;MSVIDPSFSAERCPDLHNRLLQKAIVNEPSAMVERNLIAGLLDVSAEIADFPNSGSSPLYHFLSLLDTISLPHSLFIPLTPEIYQPVPEVFRGDTFSREPGVILLYGQNNADSPMDGGLFLDVQTYKVVWHWSPGPFPASEKWISLEFALQSQLDKWESGKFYWDTNKQSLAIKRWVEADLTNSSVAWGGLLSTIEARLPQRGQGFAREFLSRAPRPEFRHVAPGILAFSPETLSEIYSSEPTDPCRRTFNLGGEDEEDWVNLLLPAISTMPQDVSQNPEFDIKPFDEDWGYGKFTVNRRAGLYTEPDLIDSDVVRLIANSGLPTACQFNGRCPWGLSRSPRLSEVLHHWASLVENGTWKVDADGVANDNSWFDENLRQSKLNWNST
;
A
#
# COMPACT_ATOMS: atom_id res chain seq x y z
N MET A 1 -11.92 -23.44 22.49
CA MET A 1 -10.80 -23.01 23.36
C MET A 1 -10.23 -21.77 22.72
N SER A 2 -10.56 -20.58 23.23
CA SER A 2 -10.08 -19.32 22.65
C SER A 2 -8.58 -19.19 22.93
N VAL A 3 -7.82 -19.00 21.86
CA VAL A 3 -6.40 -18.68 21.95
C VAL A 3 -6.36 -17.21 22.31
N ILE A 4 -6.16 -16.90 23.60
CA ILE A 4 -5.81 -15.55 24.03
C ILE A 4 -4.51 -15.21 23.29
N ASP A 5 -4.54 -14.15 22.48
CA ASP A 5 -3.35 -13.65 21.81
C ASP A 5 -2.31 -13.27 22.90
N PRO A 6 -1.09 -13.81 22.86
CA PRO A 6 -0.05 -13.52 23.85
C PRO A 6 0.38 -12.03 23.87
N SER A 7 -0.10 -11.19 22.94
CA SER A 7 0.17 -9.76 22.87
C SER A 7 -0.79 -8.85 23.65
N PHE A 8 -1.90 -9.39 24.20
CA PHE A 8 -2.79 -8.61 25.07
C PHE A 8 -2.39 -8.74 26.53
N SER A 9 -1.77 -7.69 27.07
CA SER A 9 -1.46 -7.61 28.50
C SER A 9 -2.55 -6.84 29.24
N ALA A 10 -3.34 -7.57 30.04
CA ALA A 10 -4.39 -7.03 30.89
C ALA A 10 -3.85 -6.13 32.03
N GLU A 11 -2.53 -6.07 32.23
CA GLU A 11 -1.88 -5.18 33.19
C GLU A 11 -1.21 -3.97 32.50
N ARG A 12 -0.63 -4.17 31.32
CA ARG A 12 0.10 -3.12 30.61
C ARG A 12 -0.83 -2.13 29.90
N CYS A 13 -1.89 -2.62 29.27
CA CYS A 13 -2.84 -1.75 28.58
C CYS A 13 -3.54 -0.77 29.54
N PRO A 14 -4.02 -1.17 30.74
CA PRO A 14 -4.56 -0.23 31.72
C PRO A 14 -3.52 0.76 32.24
N ASP A 15 -2.28 0.33 32.50
CA ASP A 15 -1.19 1.24 32.90
C ASP A 15 -0.96 2.35 31.85
N LEU A 16 -0.89 1.98 30.56
CA LEU A 16 -0.74 2.95 29.47
C LEU A 16 -1.93 3.91 29.39
N HIS A 17 -3.15 3.39 29.49
CA HIS A 17 -4.36 4.21 29.52
C HIS A 17 -4.36 5.20 30.70
N ASN A 18 -4.09 4.72 31.91
CA ASN A 18 -4.10 5.53 33.12
C ASN A 18 -3.00 6.60 33.05
N ARG A 19 -1.82 6.28 32.49
CA ARG A 19 -0.77 7.29 32.21
C ARG A 19 -1.24 8.37 31.23
N LEU A 20 -1.98 8.01 30.18
CA LEU A 20 -2.59 8.97 29.26
C LEU A 20 -3.60 9.87 29.97
N LEU A 21 -4.46 9.30 30.81
CA LEU A 21 -5.42 10.06 31.61
C LEU A 21 -4.72 11.07 32.52
N GLN A 22 -3.66 10.65 33.22
CA GLN A 22 -2.88 11.55 34.08
C GLN A 22 -2.25 12.71 33.29
N LYS A 23 -1.82 12.48 32.04
CA LYS A 23 -1.35 13.55 31.16
C LYS A 23 -2.48 14.51 30.76
N ALA A 24 -3.68 13.97 30.49
CA ALA A 24 -4.85 14.74 30.10
C ALA A 24 -5.33 15.69 31.22
N ILE A 25 -5.31 15.22 32.47
CA ILE A 25 -5.89 15.95 33.61
C ILE A 25 -4.89 16.77 34.41
N VAL A 26 -3.61 16.77 34.05
CA VAL A 26 -2.56 17.46 34.83
C VAL A 26 -2.85 18.96 35.01
N ASN A 27 -3.64 19.56 34.10
CA ASN A 27 -4.05 20.96 34.15
C ASN A 27 -5.53 21.15 34.55
N GLU A 28 -6.22 20.08 34.96
CA GLU A 28 -7.64 20.08 35.36
C GLU A 28 -7.79 19.75 36.86
N PRO A 29 -7.64 20.74 37.74
CA PRO A 29 -7.61 20.52 39.19
C PRO A 29 -8.96 20.05 39.78
N SER A 30 -10.06 20.17 39.04
CA SER A 30 -11.40 19.70 39.41
C SER A 30 -11.69 18.28 38.94
N ALA A 31 -10.80 17.65 38.16
CA ALA A 31 -11.01 16.30 37.66
C ALA A 31 -11.00 15.28 38.82
N MET A 32 -12.13 14.59 39.01
CA MET A 32 -12.22 13.45 39.92
C MET A 32 -12.00 12.17 39.12
N VAL A 33 -10.93 11.45 39.45
CA VAL A 33 -10.61 10.17 38.83
C VAL A 33 -11.38 9.07 39.53
N GLU A 34 -12.08 8.25 38.75
CA GLU A 34 -12.91 7.16 39.22
C GLU A 34 -12.61 5.88 38.43
N ARG A 35 -12.97 4.72 39.00
CA ARG A 35 -12.98 3.43 38.29
C ARG A 35 -14.40 2.92 38.19
N ASN A 36 -15.20 3.59 37.37
CA ASN A 36 -16.64 3.37 37.27
C ASN A 36 -17.09 2.76 35.94
N LEU A 37 -16.15 2.48 35.03
CA LEU A 37 -16.45 2.04 33.66
C LEU A 37 -17.28 0.74 33.61
N ILE A 38 -16.99 -0.22 34.48
CA ILE A 38 -17.78 -1.46 34.60
C ILE A 38 -19.18 -1.18 35.16
N ALA A 39 -19.32 -0.28 36.12
CA ALA A 39 -20.64 0.08 36.67
C ALA A 39 -21.50 0.74 35.59
N GLY A 40 -20.94 1.71 34.84
CA GLY A 40 -21.62 2.33 33.71
C GLY A 40 -21.99 1.31 32.61
N LEU A 41 -21.10 0.37 32.31
CA LEU A 41 -21.41 -0.71 31.36
C LEU A 41 -22.59 -1.58 31.83
N LEU A 42 -22.66 -1.91 33.12
CA LEU A 42 -23.76 -2.70 33.69
C LEU A 42 -25.08 -1.92 33.70
N ASP A 43 -25.05 -0.61 33.90
CA ASP A 43 -26.24 0.25 33.86
C ASP A 43 -26.83 0.36 32.44
N VAL A 44 -25.98 0.33 31.41
CA VAL A 44 -26.39 0.26 30.00
C VAL A 44 -26.75 -1.18 29.59
N SER A 45 -26.31 -2.20 30.35
CA SER A 45 -26.41 -3.63 29.98
C SER A 45 -27.79 -4.26 30.04
N ALA A 46 -28.85 -3.56 30.49
CA ALA A 46 -30.22 -4.09 30.40
C ALA A 46 -30.62 -4.42 28.93
N GLU A 47 -29.93 -3.83 27.95
CA GLU A 47 -30.07 -4.10 26.51
C GLU A 47 -28.95 -4.99 25.90
N ILE A 48 -27.98 -5.45 26.71
CA ILE A 48 -26.72 -6.06 26.22
C ILE A 48 -26.52 -7.47 26.83
N ALA A 49 -27.21 -8.47 26.29
CA ALA A 49 -27.20 -9.85 26.78
C ALA A 49 -25.87 -10.62 26.54
N ASP A 50 -25.00 -10.13 25.64
CA ASP A 50 -23.85 -10.89 25.10
C ASP A 50 -22.46 -10.32 25.45
N PHE A 51 -22.37 -9.31 26.33
CA PHE A 51 -21.04 -8.82 26.75
C PHE A 51 -20.37 -9.83 27.70
N PRO A 52 -19.05 -10.07 27.60
CA PRO A 52 -18.35 -11.02 28.47
C PRO A 52 -18.30 -10.49 29.92
N ASN A 53 -19.37 -10.76 30.67
CA ASN A 53 -19.66 -10.24 32.02
C ASN A 53 -19.10 -11.13 33.14
N SER A 54 -18.24 -12.10 32.84
CA SER A 54 -17.61 -12.95 33.84
C SER A 54 -16.26 -12.37 34.25
N GLY A 55 -15.96 -12.36 35.55
CA GLY A 55 -14.65 -11.93 36.09
C GLY A 55 -13.45 -12.73 35.55
N SER A 56 -13.68 -13.78 34.75
CA SER A 56 -12.68 -14.54 34.00
C SER A 56 -12.34 -13.97 32.62
N SER A 57 -13.06 -12.94 32.14
CA SER A 57 -12.79 -12.31 30.85
C SER A 57 -11.61 -11.33 30.93
N PRO A 58 -10.56 -11.49 30.09
CA PRO A 58 -9.44 -10.53 30.01
C PRO A 58 -9.91 -9.10 29.70
N LEU A 59 -10.96 -8.94 28.89
CA LEU A 59 -11.54 -7.64 28.58
C LEU A 59 -12.25 -7.03 29.80
N TYR A 60 -13.00 -7.84 30.55
CA TYR A 60 -13.67 -7.37 31.77
C TYR A 60 -12.63 -6.91 32.80
N HIS A 61 -11.55 -7.68 32.97
CA HIS A 61 -10.45 -7.29 33.86
C HIS A 61 -9.78 -5.99 33.40
N PHE A 62 -9.44 -5.87 32.12
CA PHE A 62 -8.89 -4.65 31.53
C PHE A 62 -9.79 -3.43 31.80
N LEU A 63 -11.08 -3.51 31.48
CA LEU A 63 -12.04 -2.41 31.68
C LEU A 63 -12.21 -2.04 33.16
N SER A 64 -12.09 -3.01 34.08
CA SER A 64 -12.17 -2.77 35.53
C SER A 64 -10.98 -1.99 36.10
N LEU A 65 -9.86 -1.95 35.36
CA LEU A 65 -8.63 -1.28 35.76
C LEU A 65 -8.46 0.11 35.14
N LEU A 66 -9.36 0.51 34.23
CA LEU A 66 -9.32 1.83 33.60
C LEU A 66 -9.81 2.90 34.57
N ASP A 67 -8.96 3.89 34.77
CA ASP A 67 -9.34 5.15 35.39
C ASP A 67 -10.10 6.00 34.35
N THR A 68 -11.20 6.61 34.75
CA THR A 68 -11.98 7.56 33.95
C THR A 68 -12.23 8.82 34.76
N ILE A 69 -12.66 9.89 34.10
CA ILE A 69 -13.09 11.11 34.79
C ILE A 69 -14.55 11.40 34.47
N SER A 70 -15.25 12.07 35.39
CA SER A 70 -16.63 12.49 35.18
C SER A 70 -16.75 13.99 35.34
N LEU A 71 -17.39 14.64 34.37
CA LEU A 71 -17.67 16.08 34.40
C LEU A 71 -19.19 16.28 34.34
N PRO A 72 -19.77 17.19 35.16
CA PRO A 72 -21.23 17.35 35.30
C PRO A 72 -22.00 17.65 34.00
N HIS A 73 -21.30 18.12 32.96
CA HIS A 73 -21.90 18.63 31.72
C HIS A 73 -21.25 18.09 30.45
N SER A 74 -20.41 17.05 30.54
CA SER A 74 -19.82 16.43 29.34
C SER A 74 -19.79 14.91 29.47
N LEU A 75 -20.49 14.22 28.58
CA LEU A 75 -20.43 12.77 28.44
C LEU A 75 -19.11 12.33 27.78
N PHE A 76 -18.62 13.14 26.83
CA PHE A 76 -17.42 12.84 26.07
C PHE A 76 -16.26 13.69 26.59
N ILE A 77 -15.28 13.03 27.22
CA ILE A 77 -14.15 13.70 27.83
C ILE A 77 -12.86 13.26 27.12
N PRO A 78 -12.11 14.20 26.52
CA PRO A 78 -10.90 13.87 25.79
C PRO A 78 -9.88 13.14 26.66
N LEU A 79 -9.44 11.96 26.23
CA LEU A 79 -8.27 11.28 26.78
C LEU A 79 -6.99 11.78 26.13
N THR A 80 -7.06 12.04 24.82
CA THR A 80 -6.03 12.72 24.05
C THR A 80 -6.70 13.72 23.11
N PRO A 81 -5.94 14.58 22.42
CA PRO A 81 -6.51 15.40 21.37
C PRO A 81 -7.18 14.61 20.22
N GLU A 82 -6.93 13.30 20.09
CA GLU A 82 -7.45 12.46 19.01
C GLU A 82 -8.57 11.52 19.46
N ILE A 83 -8.64 11.18 20.76
CA ILE A 83 -9.64 10.23 21.28
C ILE A 83 -10.26 10.69 22.59
N TYR A 84 -11.54 10.37 22.76
CA TYR A 84 -12.23 10.42 24.05
C TYR A 84 -11.82 9.22 24.91
N GLN A 85 -11.98 9.36 26.23
CA GLN A 85 -11.95 8.21 27.12
C GLN A 85 -13.09 7.22 26.77
N PRO A 86 -12.99 5.95 27.17
CA PRO A 86 -14.04 4.98 26.92
C PRO A 86 -15.38 5.41 27.54
N VAL A 87 -16.45 5.31 26.76
CA VAL A 87 -17.82 5.66 27.16
C VAL A 87 -18.71 4.45 26.86
N PRO A 88 -19.23 3.72 27.88
CA PRO A 88 -19.98 2.49 27.68
C PRO A 88 -21.19 2.62 26.75
N GLU A 89 -21.85 3.78 26.76
CA GLU A 89 -23.03 4.11 25.96
C GLU A 89 -22.77 4.04 24.45
N VAL A 90 -21.51 4.17 24.01
CA VAL A 90 -21.13 4.13 22.58
C VAL A 90 -20.33 2.91 22.20
N PHE A 91 -20.07 1.98 23.12
CA PHE A 91 -19.34 0.74 22.82
C PHE A 91 -20.03 -0.08 21.73
N ARG A 92 -21.35 -0.02 21.65
CA ARG A 92 -22.17 -0.58 20.58
C ARG A 92 -22.93 0.56 19.91
N GLY A 93 -22.90 0.58 18.59
CA GLY A 93 -23.64 1.55 17.79
C GLY A 93 -24.33 0.85 16.62
N ASP A 94 -25.48 1.38 16.22
CA ASP A 94 -26.28 0.84 15.11
C ASP A 94 -25.47 0.71 13.81
N THR A 95 -24.51 1.61 13.62
CA THR A 95 -23.66 1.71 12.42
C THR A 95 -22.68 0.55 12.26
N PHE A 96 -22.37 -0.18 13.32
CA PHE A 96 -21.50 -1.37 13.32
C PHE A 96 -22.12 -2.57 14.06
N SER A 97 -23.44 -2.53 14.30
CA SER A 97 -24.24 -3.59 14.96
C SER A 97 -24.15 -4.96 14.29
N ARG A 98 -23.75 -5.01 13.01
CA ARG A 98 -23.58 -6.25 12.23
C ARG A 98 -22.33 -7.05 12.62
N GLU A 99 -21.43 -6.46 13.40
CA GLU A 99 -20.19 -7.08 13.87
C GLU A 99 -20.25 -7.29 15.39
N PRO A 100 -20.93 -8.35 15.87
CA PRO A 100 -21.16 -8.57 17.30
C PRO A 100 -19.87 -8.80 18.09
N GLY A 101 -18.74 -9.06 17.42
CA GLY A 101 -17.42 -9.16 18.05
C GLY A 101 -16.69 -7.84 18.26
N VAL A 102 -17.20 -6.71 17.78
CA VAL A 102 -16.44 -5.45 17.76
C VAL A 102 -17.13 -4.37 18.60
N ILE A 103 -16.34 -3.62 19.36
CA ILE A 103 -16.78 -2.47 20.16
C ILE A 103 -15.97 -1.22 19.82
N LEU A 104 -16.58 -0.04 19.91
CA LEU A 104 -15.86 1.23 19.86
C LEU A 104 -15.26 1.51 21.25
N LEU A 105 -13.99 1.19 21.44
CA LEU A 105 -13.35 1.34 22.76
C LEU A 105 -12.96 2.79 23.04
N TYR A 106 -12.45 3.51 22.04
CA TYR A 106 -12.15 4.94 22.14
C TYR A 106 -12.76 5.68 20.96
N GLY A 107 -13.78 6.50 21.20
CA GLY A 107 -14.36 7.37 20.18
C GLY A 107 -13.38 8.44 19.75
N GLN A 108 -13.36 8.81 18.47
CA GLN A 108 -12.50 9.88 17.98
C GLN A 108 -12.95 11.26 18.51
N ASN A 109 -11.97 12.11 18.81
CA ASN A 109 -12.16 13.49 19.23
C ASN A 109 -11.93 14.42 18.03
N ASN A 110 -12.91 14.47 17.13
CA ASN A 110 -12.99 15.49 16.08
C ASN A 110 -14.24 16.35 16.31
N ALA A 111 -14.39 17.45 15.57
CA ALA A 111 -15.51 18.38 15.76
C ALA A 111 -16.90 17.78 15.42
N ASP A 112 -16.92 16.57 14.86
CA ASP A 112 -18.11 15.77 14.57
C ASP A 112 -18.44 14.82 15.72
N SER A 113 -19.51 14.03 15.58
CA SER A 113 -19.96 13.14 16.66
C SER A 113 -18.89 12.08 16.96
N PRO A 114 -18.61 11.74 18.23
CA PRO A 114 -17.72 10.63 18.60
C PRO A 114 -18.15 9.27 18.04
N MET A 115 -19.35 9.19 17.47
CA MET A 115 -19.94 8.00 16.86
C MET A 115 -19.50 7.74 15.42
N ASP A 116 -18.81 8.69 14.77
CA ASP A 116 -18.41 8.56 13.36
C ASP A 116 -17.15 7.70 13.17
N GLY A 117 -16.49 7.30 14.26
CA GLY A 117 -15.30 6.46 14.20
C GLY A 117 -14.42 6.56 15.44
N GLY A 118 -13.29 5.87 15.38
CA GLY A 118 -12.30 5.86 16.46
C GLY A 118 -11.55 4.54 16.51
N LEU A 119 -11.07 4.18 17.70
CA LEU A 119 -10.34 2.95 17.94
C LEU A 119 -11.32 1.84 18.36
N PHE A 120 -11.63 0.97 17.40
CA PHE A 120 -12.44 -0.21 17.62
C PHE A 120 -11.59 -1.36 18.16
N LEU A 121 -12.17 -2.17 19.04
CA LEU A 121 -11.56 -3.36 19.62
C LEU A 121 -12.40 -4.59 19.27
N ASP A 122 -11.73 -5.63 18.78
CA ASP A 122 -12.30 -6.97 18.65
C ASP A 122 -12.23 -7.67 20.01
N VAL A 123 -13.39 -8.03 20.57
CA VAL A 123 -13.50 -8.64 21.91
C VAL A 123 -13.00 -10.09 21.97
N GLN A 124 -12.76 -10.72 20.81
CA GLN A 124 -12.22 -12.08 20.72
C GLN A 124 -10.70 -12.08 20.61
N THR A 125 -10.14 -11.18 19.79
CA THR A 125 -8.69 -11.13 19.52
C THR A 125 -7.96 -10.08 20.35
N TYR A 126 -8.68 -9.14 20.97
CA TYR A 126 -8.15 -7.98 21.70
C TYR A 126 -7.25 -7.06 20.89
N LYS A 127 -7.30 -7.20 19.56
CA LYS A 127 -6.66 -6.28 18.64
C LYS A 127 -7.57 -5.09 18.38
N VAL A 128 -6.95 -4.01 17.97
CA VAL A 128 -7.63 -2.76 17.67
C VAL A 128 -7.40 -2.30 16.24
N VAL A 129 -8.33 -1.50 15.76
CA VAL A 129 -8.21 -0.81 14.49
C VAL A 129 -8.83 0.57 14.57
N TRP A 130 -8.17 1.55 13.97
CA TRP A 130 -8.79 2.85 13.75
C TRP A 130 -9.70 2.76 12.52
N HIS A 131 -10.98 3.09 12.67
CA HIS A 131 -11.94 2.99 11.58
C HIS A 131 -13.00 4.08 11.65
N TRP A 132 -13.60 4.38 10.48
CA TRP A 132 -14.73 5.29 10.35
C TRP A 132 -16.00 4.49 10.07
N SER A 133 -17.10 4.84 10.75
CA SER A 133 -18.39 4.15 10.63
C SER A 133 -19.43 5.08 10.00
N PRO A 134 -20.30 4.58 9.10
CA PRO A 134 -20.44 3.19 8.66
C PRO A 134 -19.43 2.79 7.56
N GLY A 135 -18.85 1.61 7.68
CA GLY A 135 -17.97 1.03 6.66
C GLY A 135 -17.50 -0.37 7.06
N PRO A 136 -17.16 -1.25 6.11
CA PRO A 136 -16.63 -2.57 6.43
C PRO A 136 -15.27 -2.43 7.14
N PHE A 137 -15.09 -3.18 8.24
CA PHE A 137 -13.79 -3.23 8.90
C PHE A 137 -12.74 -3.88 7.99
N PRO A 138 -11.48 -3.44 8.09
CA PRO A 138 -10.38 -4.08 7.38
C PRO A 138 -10.16 -5.51 7.87
N ALA A 139 -9.50 -6.31 7.03
CA ALA A 139 -9.15 -7.69 7.34
C ALA A 139 -8.29 -7.79 8.63
N SER A 140 -8.47 -8.88 9.39
CA SER A 140 -7.92 -9.07 10.74
C SER A 140 -6.40 -8.91 10.85
N GLU A 141 -5.64 -9.16 9.77
CA GLU A 141 -4.19 -8.96 9.73
C GLU A 141 -3.76 -7.48 9.85
N LYS A 142 -4.66 -6.54 9.54
CA LYS A 142 -4.41 -5.10 9.67
C LYS A 142 -4.66 -4.56 11.08
N TRP A 143 -5.23 -5.39 11.96
CA TRP A 143 -5.51 -5.02 13.33
C TRP A 143 -4.23 -5.15 14.17
N ILE A 144 -3.97 -4.15 14.99
CA ILE A 144 -2.74 -4.03 15.79
C ILE A 144 -3.03 -4.31 17.26
N SER A 145 -2.00 -4.51 18.08
CA SER A 145 -2.22 -4.69 19.52
C SER A 145 -2.71 -3.39 20.16
N LEU A 146 -3.63 -3.51 21.13
CA LEU A 146 -4.08 -2.37 21.92
C LEU A 146 -2.91 -1.68 22.64
N GLU A 147 -1.95 -2.46 23.13
CA GLU A 147 -0.74 -1.95 23.78
C GLU A 147 0.03 -0.99 22.85
N PHE A 148 0.25 -1.39 21.59
CA PHE A 148 0.95 -0.55 20.62
C PHE A 148 0.17 0.73 20.32
N ALA A 149 -1.16 0.65 20.19
CA ALA A 149 -2.00 1.81 19.94
C ALA A 149 -1.96 2.82 21.10
N LEU A 150 -2.06 2.35 22.35
CA LEU A 150 -1.98 3.21 23.54
C LEU A 150 -0.57 3.77 23.75
N GLN A 151 0.47 2.95 23.54
CA GLN A 151 1.86 3.41 23.61
C GLN A 151 2.13 4.50 22.56
N SER A 152 1.61 4.35 21.33
CA SER A 152 1.73 5.36 20.28
C SER A 152 1.08 6.70 20.67
N GLN A 153 -0.07 6.66 21.35
CA GLN A 153 -0.70 7.87 21.89
C GLN A 153 0.16 8.51 23.01
N LEU A 154 0.84 7.69 23.81
CA LEU A 154 1.69 8.16 24.89
C LEU A 154 3.01 8.74 24.37
N ASP A 155 3.59 8.14 23.33
CA ASP A 155 4.79 8.65 22.66
C ASP A 155 4.54 10.05 22.05
N LYS A 156 3.30 10.32 21.57
CA LYS A 156 2.89 11.67 21.13
C LYS A 156 2.87 12.68 22.28
N TRP A 157 2.55 12.27 23.50
CA TRP A 157 2.71 13.12 24.69
C TRP A 157 4.18 13.32 25.06
N GLU A 158 4.97 12.25 25.08
CA GLU A 158 6.36 12.28 25.49
C GLU A 158 7.24 13.07 24.51
N SER A 159 6.94 13.02 23.21
CA SER A 159 7.54 13.87 22.18
C SER A 159 7.07 15.33 22.21
N GLY A 160 6.05 15.65 23.01
CA GLY A 160 5.46 16.98 23.10
C GLY A 160 4.58 17.38 21.91
N LYS A 161 4.16 16.40 21.09
CA LYS A 161 3.21 16.57 19.98
C LYS A 161 1.82 16.85 20.52
N PHE A 162 1.42 16.15 21.57
CA PHE A 162 0.27 16.50 22.37
C PHE A 162 0.67 17.47 23.48
N TYR A 163 -0.18 18.46 23.72
CA TYR A 163 0.04 19.47 24.74
C TYR A 163 -1.28 20.04 25.24
N TRP A 164 -1.22 20.71 26.39
CA TRP A 164 -2.31 21.52 26.91
C TRP A 164 -2.21 22.95 26.35
N ASP A 165 -3.24 23.39 25.61
CA ASP A 165 -3.35 24.77 25.16
C ASP A 165 -3.96 25.63 26.28
N THR A 166 -3.12 26.42 26.96
CA THR A 166 -3.54 27.27 28.07
C THR A 166 -4.55 28.35 27.67
N ASN A 167 -4.57 28.77 26.40
CA ASN A 167 -5.47 29.82 25.93
C ASN A 167 -6.87 29.25 25.66
N LYS A 168 -6.93 28.04 25.10
CA LYS A 168 -8.18 27.34 24.81
C LYS A 168 -8.68 26.48 25.96
N GLN A 169 -7.85 26.27 26.99
CA GLN A 169 -8.10 25.37 28.11
C GLN A 169 -8.52 23.97 27.61
N SER A 170 -7.74 23.43 26.67
CA SER A 170 -8.05 22.13 26.07
C SER A 170 -6.80 21.39 25.59
N LEU A 171 -6.95 20.07 25.40
CA LEU A 171 -5.93 19.24 24.76
C LEU A 171 -5.81 19.60 23.29
N ALA A 172 -4.58 19.79 22.83
CA ALA A 172 -4.29 20.19 21.46
C ALA A 172 -3.11 19.40 20.87
N ILE A 173 -3.05 19.40 19.53
CA ILE A 173 -1.99 18.78 18.75
C ILE A 173 -1.11 19.90 18.18
N LYS A 174 0.20 19.82 18.40
CA LYS A 174 1.16 20.64 17.66
C LYS A 174 1.24 20.12 16.24
N ARG A 175 1.15 21.04 15.28
CA ARG A 175 1.30 20.69 13.87
C ARG A 175 2.64 19.99 13.59
N TRP A 176 3.70 20.38 14.29
CA TRP A 176 5.01 19.74 14.26
C TRP A 176 5.73 19.89 15.60
N VAL A 177 6.62 18.95 15.90
CA VAL A 177 7.61 19.05 16.98
C VAL A 177 9.03 19.06 16.41
N GLU A 178 10.02 19.47 17.20
CA GLU A 178 11.43 19.51 16.76
C GLU A 178 11.91 18.13 16.27
N ALA A 179 11.43 17.05 16.88
CA ALA A 179 11.69 15.69 16.41
C ALA A 179 11.09 15.42 15.02
N ASP A 180 9.91 15.96 14.70
CA ASP A 180 9.31 15.86 13.36
C ASP A 180 10.16 16.63 12.34
N LEU A 181 10.64 17.83 12.71
CA LEU A 181 11.51 18.63 11.85
C LEU A 181 12.87 17.97 11.64
N THR A 182 13.45 17.40 12.69
CA THR A 182 14.72 16.67 12.66
C THR A 182 14.59 15.41 11.81
N ASN A 183 13.58 14.59 12.07
CA ASN A 183 13.31 13.38 11.29
C ASN A 183 13.00 13.71 9.84
N SER A 184 12.20 14.77 9.59
CA SER A 184 11.90 15.23 8.24
C SER A 184 13.14 15.81 7.57
N SER A 185 14.03 16.48 8.29
CA SER A 185 15.28 17.05 7.75
C SER A 185 16.33 15.96 7.48
N VAL A 186 16.39 14.91 8.29
CA VAL A 186 17.22 13.71 8.06
C VAL A 186 16.67 12.91 6.89
N ALA A 187 15.35 12.70 6.84
CA ALA A 187 14.68 12.03 5.72
C ALA A 187 14.79 12.86 4.44
N TRP A 188 14.68 14.18 4.51
CA TRP A 188 14.87 15.11 3.42
C TRP A 188 16.33 15.15 2.96
N GLY A 189 17.30 15.08 3.87
CA GLY A 189 18.72 14.96 3.55
C GLY A 189 19.04 13.63 2.86
N GLY A 190 18.43 12.53 3.31
CA GLY A 190 18.51 11.22 2.64
C GLY A 190 17.82 11.22 1.28
N LEU A 191 16.67 11.89 1.16
CA LEU A 191 15.91 12.05 -0.07
C LEU A 191 16.67 12.92 -1.08
N LEU A 192 17.17 14.10 -0.69
CA LEU A 192 18.01 14.99 -1.50
C LEU A 192 19.27 14.27 -1.98
N SER A 193 19.98 13.59 -1.08
CA SER A 193 21.20 12.85 -1.47
C SER A 193 20.90 11.72 -2.45
N THR A 194 19.73 11.09 -2.35
CA THR A 194 19.29 10.01 -3.25
C THR A 194 18.77 10.56 -4.59
N ILE A 195 18.14 11.73 -4.57
CA ILE A 195 17.57 12.44 -5.72
C ILE A 195 18.69 13.12 -6.54
N GLU A 196 19.61 13.84 -5.90
CA GLU A 196 20.75 14.50 -6.54
C GLU A 196 21.73 13.50 -7.15
N ALA A 197 21.81 12.29 -6.62
CA ALA A 197 22.62 11.23 -7.19
C ALA A 197 21.97 10.50 -8.38
N ARG A 198 20.68 10.70 -8.68
CA ARG A 198 19.94 9.83 -9.62
C ARG A 198 18.95 10.49 -10.58
N LEU A 199 18.92 11.81 -10.71
CA LEU A 199 18.11 12.45 -11.75
C LEU A 199 18.91 12.60 -13.06
N PRO A 200 18.23 12.49 -14.22
CA PRO A 200 17.36 13.57 -14.72
C PRO A 200 15.88 13.38 -14.33
N GLN A 201 15.14 14.48 -14.15
CA GLN A 201 13.92 14.48 -13.34
C GLN A 201 12.62 13.96 -13.98
N ARG A 202 11.90 13.10 -13.20
CA ARG A 202 10.44 12.87 -13.04
C ARG A 202 9.83 11.52 -13.46
N GLY A 203 8.92 11.01 -12.62
CA GLY A 203 8.00 9.85 -12.80
C GLY A 203 8.02 8.85 -11.63
N GLN A 204 6.97 8.72 -10.81
CA GLN A 204 6.86 7.78 -9.67
C GLN A 204 5.98 6.56 -10.05
N GLY A 205 6.52 5.57 -10.77
CA GLY A 205 5.79 4.34 -11.16
C GLY A 205 6.57 3.05 -10.89
N PHE A 206 5.92 1.88 -11.04
CA PHE A 206 6.54 0.54 -10.88
C PHE A 206 7.88 0.44 -11.62
N ALA A 207 7.93 0.95 -12.86
CA ALA A 207 9.15 0.98 -13.67
C ALA A 207 10.32 1.67 -12.96
N ARG A 208 10.07 2.79 -12.27
CA ARG A 208 11.11 3.50 -11.51
C ARG A 208 11.59 2.67 -10.33
N GLU A 209 10.68 2.11 -9.54
CA GLU A 209 11.05 1.31 -8.38
C GLU A 209 11.86 0.08 -8.81
N PHE A 210 11.41 -0.63 -9.85
CA PHE A 210 12.14 -1.75 -10.45
C PHE A 210 13.54 -1.33 -10.93
N LEU A 211 13.64 -0.33 -11.81
CA LEU A 211 14.93 0.09 -12.38
C LEU A 211 15.91 0.67 -11.33
N SER A 212 15.39 1.18 -10.20
CA SER A 212 16.21 1.74 -9.12
C SER A 212 16.79 0.70 -8.16
N ARG A 213 16.17 -0.49 -8.08
CA ARG A 213 16.50 -1.55 -7.12
C ARG A 213 16.99 -2.85 -7.75
N ALA A 214 16.59 -3.14 -8.99
CA ALA A 214 16.91 -4.40 -9.64
C ALA A 214 18.44 -4.56 -9.81
N PRO A 215 19.02 -5.71 -9.40
CA PRO A 215 20.43 -5.98 -9.61
C PRO A 215 20.71 -6.09 -11.11
N ARG A 216 21.83 -5.50 -11.54
CA ARG A 216 22.23 -5.53 -12.95
C ARG A 216 23.14 -6.73 -13.20
N PRO A 217 22.83 -7.59 -14.17
CA PRO A 217 23.72 -8.68 -14.53
C PRO A 217 25.00 -8.13 -15.18
N GLU A 218 26.09 -8.89 -15.09
CA GLU A 218 27.36 -8.57 -15.76
C GLU A 218 27.33 -8.89 -17.27
N PHE A 219 26.30 -9.61 -17.72
CA PHE A 219 26.08 -9.98 -19.12
C PHE A 219 25.09 -9.04 -19.82
N ARG A 220 25.16 -8.99 -21.14
CA ARG A 220 24.48 -7.98 -21.96
C ARG A 220 23.04 -8.36 -22.31
N HIS A 221 22.74 -9.62 -22.57
CA HIS A 221 21.45 -10.08 -23.11
C HIS A 221 20.69 -10.94 -22.10
N VAL A 222 19.48 -10.50 -21.77
CA VAL A 222 18.58 -11.20 -20.82
C VAL A 222 17.55 -12.09 -21.53
N ALA A 223 17.34 -11.85 -22.83
CA ALA A 223 16.47 -12.62 -23.72
C ALA A 223 16.93 -12.40 -25.18
N PRO A 224 16.43 -13.16 -26.18
CA PRO A 224 16.85 -13.04 -27.57
C PRO A 224 16.70 -11.60 -28.10
N GLY A 225 17.83 -10.93 -28.35
CA GLY A 225 17.87 -9.53 -28.79
C GLY A 225 17.50 -8.46 -27.76
N ILE A 226 17.20 -8.84 -26.50
CA ILE A 226 16.82 -7.93 -25.41
C ILE A 226 17.99 -7.72 -24.45
N LEU A 227 18.32 -6.45 -24.22
CA LEU A 227 19.43 -6.04 -23.38
C LEU A 227 19.05 -6.00 -21.90
N ALA A 228 20.03 -6.29 -21.05
CA ALA A 228 20.02 -5.83 -19.67
C ALA A 228 19.96 -4.29 -19.65
N PHE A 229 19.17 -3.74 -18.74
CA PHE A 229 19.06 -2.29 -18.62
C PHE A 229 20.33 -1.69 -18.00
N SER A 230 20.77 -0.57 -18.55
CA SER A 230 21.79 0.29 -17.95
C SER A 230 21.27 1.74 -17.94
N PRO A 231 21.63 2.55 -16.92
CA PRO A 231 21.27 3.97 -16.88
C PRO A 231 21.72 4.71 -18.14
N GLU A 232 22.89 4.37 -18.67
CA GLU A 232 23.47 5.01 -19.84
C GLU A 232 22.63 4.73 -21.08
N THR A 233 22.28 3.47 -21.32
CA THR A 233 21.46 3.06 -22.46
C THR A 233 20.03 3.59 -22.36
N LEU A 234 19.41 3.57 -21.18
CA LEU A 234 18.10 4.17 -20.98
C LEU A 234 18.15 5.70 -21.17
N SER A 235 19.16 6.37 -20.61
CA SER A 235 19.32 7.82 -20.76
C SER A 235 19.46 8.21 -22.23
N GLU A 236 20.25 7.48 -23.02
CA GLU A 236 20.39 7.72 -24.46
C GLU A 236 19.06 7.53 -25.21
N ILE A 237 18.34 6.44 -24.93
CA ILE A 237 17.07 6.11 -25.57
C ILE A 237 16.00 7.16 -25.25
N TYR A 238 15.90 7.62 -24.01
CA TYR A 238 14.90 8.61 -23.60
C TYR A 238 15.29 10.04 -23.97
N SER A 239 16.58 10.37 -24.04
CA SER A 239 17.05 11.71 -24.43
C SER A 239 16.88 12.00 -25.92
N SER A 240 16.77 10.95 -26.74
CA SER A 240 16.44 11.07 -28.16
C SER A 240 14.94 11.19 -28.43
N GLU A 241 14.10 11.12 -27.38
CA GLU A 241 12.64 11.19 -27.51
C GLU A 241 12.15 12.62 -27.76
N PRO A 242 11.16 12.82 -28.66
CA PRO A 242 10.48 14.09 -28.80
C PRO A 242 9.92 14.60 -27.47
N THR A 243 9.84 15.92 -27.31
CA THR A 243 9.38 16.55 -26.06
C THR A 243 7.92 16.22 -25.71
N ASP A 244 7.09 15.90 -26.71
CA ASP A 244 5.66 15.64 -26.55
C ASP A 244 5.22 14.35 -27.30
N PRO A 245 5.67 13.17 -26.85
CA PRO A 245 5.35 11.90 -27.50
C PRO A 245 3.95 11.43 -27.09
N CYS A 246 3.23 10.78 -28.03
CA CYS A 246 1.85 10.34 -27.83
C CYS A 246 1.64 9.53 -26.54
N ARG A 247 2.60 8.67 -26.16
CA ARG A 247 2.51 7.89 -24.92
C ARG A 247 2.48 8.71 -23.61
N ARG A 248 2.89 9.98 -23.64
CA ARG A 248 2.84 10.91 -22.48
C ARG A 248 1.59 11.78 -22.48
N THR A 249 0.91 11.91 -23.61
CA THR A 249 -0.34 12.69 -23.76
C THR A 249 -1.58 11.81 -23.78
N PHE A 250 -1.41 10.52 -24.09
CA PHE A 250 -2.47 9.53 -24.11
C PHE A 250 -2.62 8.93 -22.70
N ASN A 251 -3.39 9.61 -21.85
CA ASN A 251 -3.80 9.06 -20.55
C ASN A 251 -4.75 7.87 -20.81
N LEU A 252 -4.29 6.67 -20.46
CA LEU A 252 -5.12 5.46 -20.43
C LEU A 252 -5.94 5.36 -19.13
N GLY A 253 -5.63 6.21 -18.15
CA GLY A 253 -6.29 6.31 -16.86
C GLY A 253 -7.05 7.62 -16.64
N GLY A 254 -7.79 7.71 -15.52
CA GLY A 254 -8.51 8.91 -15.09
C GLY A 254 -7.60 10.13 -14.85
N GLU A 255 -8.16 11.28 -14.48
CA GLU A 255 -7.42 12.54 -14.24
C GLU A 255 -6.27 12.41 -13.20
N ASP A 256 -6.25 11.33 -12.42
CA ASP A 256 -5.28 11.03 -11.35
C ASP A 256 -4.30 9.86 -11.64
N GLU A 257 -4.38 9.20 -12.81
CA GLU A 257 -3.54 8.02 -13.13
C GLU A 257 -2.34 8.40 -14.03
N GLU A 258 -1.17 8.54 -13.40
CA GLU A 258 0.10 8.95 -14.04
C GLU A 258 0.95 7.77 -14.57
N ASP A 259 0.40 6.56 -14.72
CA ASP A 259 1.17 5.42 -15.22
C ASP A 259 1.22 5.42 -16.75
N TRP A 260 2.29 6.00 -17.30
CA TRP A 260 2.57 5.92 -18.72
C TRP A 260 3.32 4.62 -19.07
N VAL A 261 3.24 4.19 -20.32
CA VAL A 261 4.04 3.07 -20.84
C VAL A 261 5.53 3.40 -20.72
N ASN A 262 6.28 2.58 -19.98
CA ASN A 262 7.71 2.76 -19.72
C ASN A 262 8.52 1.56 -20.25
N LEU A 263 9.67 1.83 -20.84
CA LEU A 263 10.59 0.80 -21.30
C LEU A 263 11.43 0.28 -20.13
N LEU A 264 11.30 -1.01 -19.82
CA LEU A 264 12.08 -1.67 -18.77
C LEU A 264 13.35 -2.30 -19.32
N LEU A 265 13.23 -3.08 -20.40
CA LEU A 265 14.35 -3.81 -21.01
C LEU A 265 14.41 -3.49 -22.51
N PRO A 266 15.40 -2.69 -22.96
CA PRO A 266 15.49 -2.27 -24.36
C PRO A 266 16.01 -3.41 -25.25
N ALA A 267 15.49 -3.52 -26.47
CA ALA A 267 16.13 -4.30 -27.52
C ALA A 267 17.31 -3.54 -28.14
N ILE A 268 18.22 -4.25 -28.80
CA ILE A 268 19.31 -3.63 -29.59
C ILE A 268 18.74 -2.75 -30.71
N SER A 269 17.65 -3.18 -31.35
CA SER A 269 17.15 -2.59 -32.58
C SER A 269 15.94 -1.68 -32.35
N THR A 270 15.77 -0.71 -33.24
CA THR A 270 14.49 -0.01 -33.43
C THR A 270 13.66 -0.75 -34.49
N MET A 271 12.35 -0.67 -34.35
CA MET A 271 11.42 -1.22 -35.33
C MET A 271 11.39 -0.38 -36.62
N PRO A 272 11.06 -0.98 -37.78
CA PRO A 272 10.85 -0.25 -39.03
C PRO A 272 9.80 0.86 -38.89
N GLN A 273 9.89 1.92 -39.71
CA GLN A 273 8.98 3.08 -39.63
C GLN A 273 7.53 2.77 -40.00
N ASP A 274 7.31 1.76 -40.85
CA ASP A 274 5.99 1.30 -41.26
C ASP A 274 5.96 -0.23 -41.21
N VAL A 275 5.22 -0.77 -40.26
CA VAL A 275 4.97 -2.22 -40.14
C VAL A 275 3.54 -2.59 -40.56
N SER A 276 2.73 -1.63 -41.04
CA SER A 276 1.34 -1.84 -41.47
C SER A 276 1.23 -2.76 -42.69
N GLN A 277 2.31 -2.87 -43.48
CA GLN A 277 2.40 -3.76 -44.64
C GLN A 277 2.80 -5.19 -44.26
N ASN A 278 3.03 -5.47 -42.98
CA ASN A 278 3.35 -6.82 -42.53
C ASN A 278 2.13 -7.74 -42.74
N PRO A 279 2.31 -8.93 -43.34
CA PRO A 279 1.21 -9.86 -43.57
C PRO A 279 0.61 -10.43 -42.27
N GLU A 280 1.30 -10.31 -41.14
CA GLU A 280 0.80 -10.75 -39.85
C GLU A 280 -0.29 -9.81 -39.32
N PHE A 281 -1.45 -10.38 -39.02
CA PHE A 281 -2.64 -9.62 -38.63
C PHE A 281 -2.44 -8.87 -37.31
N ASP A 282 -1.65 -9.44 -36.39
CA ASP A 282 -1.32 -8.81 -35.11
C ASP A 282 -0.35 -7.63 -35.25
N ILE A 283 0.44 -7.56 -36.33
CA ILE A 283 1.42 -6.49 -36.59
C ILE A 283 0.81 -5.35 -37.40
N LYS A 284 -0.07 -5.67 -38.35
CA LYS A 284 -0.74 -4.70 -39.20
C LYS A 284 -1.34 -3.49 -38.46
N PRO A 285 -2.05 -3.63 -37.32
CA PRO A 285 -2.65 -2.50 -36.61
C PRO A 285 -1.64 -1.71 -35.75
N PHE A 286 -0.35 -2.09 -35.72
CA PHE A 286 0.64 -1.51 -34.82
C PHE A 286 0.83 0.00 -35.00
N ASP A 287 0.81 0.48 -36.25
CA ASP A 287 0.95 1.90 -36.60
C ASP A 287 -0.39 2.62 -36.75
N GLU A 288 -1.52 1.95 -36.52
CA GLU A 288 -2.84 2.59 -36.52
C GLU A 288 -3.04 3.43 -35.24
N ASP A 289 -4.06 4.31 -35.22
CA ASP A 289 -4.29 5.22 -34.09
C ASP A 289 -4.54 4.51 -32.75
N TRP A 290 -5.01 3.26 -32.77
CA TRP A 290 -5.18 2.38 -31.60
C TRP A 290 -4.02 1.39 -31.41
N GLY A 291 -3.03 1.41 -32.29
CA GLY A 291 -1.88 0.53 -32.30
C GLY A 291 -0.85 0.84 -31.21
N TYR A 292 0.01 -0.14 -30.92
CA TYR A 292 1.02 -0.01 -29.87
C TYR A 292 2.25 0.82 -30.28
N GLY A 293 2.43 1.16 -31.56
CA GLY A 293 3.56 1.93 -32.04
C GLY A 293 3.69 3.29 -31.36
N LYS A 294 2.56 3.96 -31.11
CA LYS A 294 2.52 5.28 -30.43
C LYS A 294 2.92 5.24 -28.95
N PHE A 295 2.93 4.05 -28.34
CA PHE A 295 3.28 3.84 -26.94
C PHE A 295 4.77 3.51 -26.72
N THR A 296 5.54 3.35 -27.80
CA THR A 296 6.95 2.98 -27.74
C THR A 296 7.86 4.21 -27.58
N VAL A 297 9.02 4.04 -26.93
CA VAL A 297 10.03 5.09 -26.84
C VAL A 297 10.86 5.06 -28.12
N ASN A 298 10.70 6.03 -29.01
CA ASN A 298 11.46 6.14 -30.27
C ASN A 298 11.43 4.87 -31.15
N ARG A 299 10.27 4.18 -31.21
CA ARG A 299 10.11 2.89 -31.91
C ARG A 299 11.13 1.84 -31.47
N ARG A 300 11.64 1.92 -30.24
CA ARG A 300 12.54 0.91 -29.67
C ARG A 300 11.74 -0.35 -29.37
N ALA A 301 12.18 -1.49 -29.88
CA ALA A 301 11.63 -2.77 -29.43
C ALA A 301 12.10 -3.05 -27.99
N GLY A 302 11.40 -3.91 -27.26
CA GLY A 302 11.72 -4.18 -25.86
C GLY A 302 10.54 -4.55 -25.00
N LEU A 303 10.82 -4.73 -23.72
CA LEU A 303 9.81 -5.04 -22.70
C LEU A 303 9.32 -3.75 -22.04
N TYR A 304 8.04 -3.48 -22.17
CA TYR A 304 7.38 -2.27 -21.68
C TYR A 304 6.43 -2.58 -20.53
N THR A 305 6.24 -1.64 -19.59
CA THR A 305 5.07 -1.64 -18.71
C THR A 305 3.83 -1.34 -19.54
N GLU A 306 2.76 -2.06 -19.25
CA GLU A 306 1.45 -1.77 -19.81
C GLU A 306 0.59 -1.17 -18.70
N PRO A 307 0.07 0.06 -18.87
CA PRO A 307 -0.85 0.63 -17.90
C PRO A 307 -2.18 -0.11 -18.02
N ASP A 308 -2.37 -1.08 -17.12
CA ASP A 308 -3.66 -1.72 -16.89
C ASP A 308 -4.29 -1.09 -15.63
N LEU A 309 -5.61 -0.99 -15.62
CA LEU A 309 -6.38 -0.42 -14.49
C LEU A 309 -6.29 -1.28 -13.22
N ILE A 310 -5.72 -2.48 -13.32
CA ILE A 310 -5.76 -3.51 -12.27
C ILE A 310 -4.36 -3.82 -11.72
N ASP A 311 -3.35 -3.95 -12.57
CA ASP A 311 -2.00 -4.37 -12.17
C ASP A 311 -0.93 -3.46 -12.82
N SER A 312 -0.13 -2.76 -12.04
CA SER A 312 0.92 -1.84 -12.55
C SER A 312 2.25 -2.52 -12.91
N ASP A 313 2.38 -3.82 -12.64
CA ASP A 313 3.55 -4.65 -12.95
C ASP A 313 3.35 -5.56 -14.18
N VAL A 314 2.23 -5.40 -14.90
CA VAL A 314 2.01 -6.08 -16.17
C VAL A 314 2.88 -5.48 -17.26
N VAL A 315 3.37 -6.38 -18.12
CA VAL A 315 4.34 -6.03 -19.14
C VAL A 315 3.94 -6.60 -20.49
N ARG A 316 4.42 -5.92 -21.53
CA ARG A 316 4.26 -6.34 -22.91
C ARG A 316 5.60 -6.30 -23.61
N LEU A 317 5.95 -7.41 -24.27
CA LEU A 317 7.10 -7.46 -25.15
C LEU A 317 6.67 -7.00 -26.55
N ILE A 318 7.36 -5.98 -27.06
CA ILE A 318 7.30 -5.58 -28.46
C ILE A 318 8.54 -6.15 -29.15
N ALA A 319 8.34 -7.13 -30.03
CA ALA A 319 9.42 -7.73 -30.80
C ALA A 319 9.98 -6.75 -31.86
N ASN A 320 11.13 -7.07 -32.42
CA ASN A 320 11.79 -6.22 -33.43
C ASN A 320 10.99 -6.05 -34.73
N SER A 321 10.13 -7.01 -35.04
CA SER A 321 9.16 -6.96 -36.13
C SER A 321 8.00 -5.97 -35.89
N GLY A 322 7.82 -5.51 -34.65
CA GLY A 322 6.62 -4.79 -34.21
C GLY A 322 5.57 -5.68 -33.55
N LEU A 323 5.80 -6.99 -33.43
CA LEU A 323 4.82 -7.90 -32.87
C LEU A 323 4.59 -7.69 -31.35
N PRO A 324 3.37 -7.33 -30.92
CA PRO A 324 3.09 -7.02 -29.51
C PRO A 324 2.60 -8.23 -28.70
N THR A 325 2.52 -9.40 -29.33
CA THR A 325 1.86 -10.60 -28.79
C THR A 325 2.82 -11.75 -28.50
N ALA A 326 4.13 -11.52 -28.59
CA ALA A 326 5.16 -12.54 -28.39
C ALA A 326 5.17 -13.10 -26.96
N CYS A 327 5.04 -12.23 -25.95
CA CYS A 327 4.97 -12.63 -24.54
C CYS A 327 3.58 -12.30 -23.97
N GLN A 328 2.60 -13.14 -24.28
CA GLN A 328 1.26 -13.12 -23.70
C GLN A 328 0.88 -14.53 -23.24
N PHE A 329 -0.18 -14.65 -22.44
CA PHE A 329 -0.72 -15.96 -22.11
C PHE A 329 -1.33 -16.66 -23.34
N ASN A 330 -1.19 -17.98 -23.38
CA ASN A 330 -1.81 -18.81 -24.38
C ASN A 330 -3.32 -18.96 -24.09
N GLY A 331 -4.13 -18.13 -24.75
CA GLY A 331 -5.58 -18.13 -24.60
C GLY A 331 -6.06 -17.36 -23.37
N ARG A 332 -7.37 -17.44 -23.12
CA ARG A 332 -8.03 -16.74 -22.00
C ARG A 332 -7.75 -17.43 -20.67
N CYS A 333 -7.71 -16.65 -19.59
CA CYS A 333 -7.60 -17.20 -18.23
C CYS A 333 -8.75 -18.18 -17.96
N PRO A 334 -8.47 -19.45 -17.57
CA PRO A 334 -9.53 -20.43 -17.40
C PRO A 334 -10.39 -20.20 -16.15
N TRP A 335 -9.89 -19.40 -15.19
CA TRP A 335 -10.47 -19.22 -13.87
C TRP A 335 -10.68 -17.76 -13.46
N GLY A 336 -10.52 -16.80 -14.37
CA GLY A 336 -10.64 -15.38 -14.03
C GLY A 336 -10.63 -14.45 -15.24
N LEU A 337 -10.54 -13.14 -14.98
CA LEU A 337 -10.32 -12.16 -16.03
C LEU A 337 -8.97 -12.41 -16.70
N SER A 338 -8.96 -12.32 -18.03
CA SER A 338 -7.70 -12.40 -18.77
C SER A 338 -6.93 -11.11 -18.56
N ARG A 339 -5.63 -11.22 -18.32
CA ARG A 339 -4.70 -10.10 -18.12
C ARG A 339 -3.42 -10.32 -18.91
N SER A 340 -2.65 -9.27 -19.09
CA SER A 340 -1.26 -9.36 -19.54
C SER A 340 -0.38 -10.05 -18.47
N PRO A 341 0.74 -10.69 -18.87
CA PRO A 341 1.64 -11.30 -17.91
C PRO A 341 2.37 -10.24 -17.08
N ARG A 342 2.60 -10.53 -15.81
CA ARG A 342 3.41 -9.70 -14.91
C ARG A 342 4.89 -9.86 -15.24
N LEU A 343 5.69 -8.87 -14.91
CA LEU A 343 7.14 -8.91 -15.14
C LEU A 343 7.78 -10.19 -14.56
N SER A 344 7.40 -10.58 -13.35
CA SER A 344 7.92 -11.78 -12.70
C SER A 344 7.58 -13.06 -13.45
N GLU A 345 6.38 -13.17 -14.03
CA GLU A 345 5.96 -14.35 -14.80
C GLU A 345 6.74 -14.46 -16.10
N VAL A 346 6.98 -13.34 -16.78
CA VAL A 346 7.82 -13.28 -17.98
C VAL A 346 9.25 -13.71 -17.65
N LEU A 347 9.82 -13.18 -16.58
CA LEU A 347 11.19 -13.52 -16.16
C LEU A 347 11.34 -14.99 -15.75
N HIS A 348 10.36 -15.58 -15.05
CA HIS A 348 10.35 -17.02 -14.74
C HIS A 348 10.25 -17.88 -16.00
N HIS A 349 9.39 -17.49 -16.95
CA HIS A 349 9.28 -18.20 -18.23
C HIS A 349 10.60 -18.16 -19.00
N TRP A 350 11.22 -16.99 -19.10
CA TRP A 350 12.53 -16.81 -19.74
C TRP A 350 13.63 -17.63 -19.06
N ALA A 351 13.66 -17.65 -17.73
CA ALA A 351 14.58 -18.51 -16.99
C ALA A 351 14.39 -19.99 -17.35
N SER A 352 13.15 -20.46 -17.43
CA SER A 352 12.86 -21.85 -17.82
C SER A 352 13.34 -22.20 -19.24
N LEU A 353 13.29 -21.25 -20.18
CA LEU A 353 13.79 -21.42 -21.56
C LEU A 353 15.32 -21.50 -21.62
N VAL A 354 16.02 -20.85 -20.69
CA VAL A 354 17.47 -21.00 -20.52
C VAL A 354 17.79 -22.35 -19.88
N GLU A 355 17.12 -22.68 -18.77
CA GLU A 355 17.35 -23.90 -17.99
C GLU A 355 17.15 -25.18 -18.82
N ASN A 356 16.13 -25.19 -19.67
CA ASN A 356 15.84 -26.34 -20.54
C ASN A 356 16.66 -26.36 -21.84
N GLY A 357 17.56 -25.38 -22.04
CA GLY A 357 18.44 -25.28 -23.20
C GLY A 357 17.79 -24.82 -24.51
N THR A 358 16.54 -24.33 -24.46
CA THR A 358 15.88 -23.74 -25.63
C THR A 358 16.59 -22.46 -26.07
N TRP A 359 16.96 -21.62 -25.10
CA TRP A 359 17.80 -20.46 -25.31
C TRP A 359 19.26 -20.81 -25.09
N LYS A 360 20.08 -20.53 -26.10
CA LYS A 360 21.54 -20.65 -26.06
C LYS A 360 22.10 -19.50 -25.24
N VAL A 361 23.15 -19.77 -24.46
CA VAL A 361 23.84 -18.77 -23.64
C VAL A 361 25.32 -18.78 -23.98
N ASP A 362 25.91 -17.58 -24.09
CA ASP A 362 27.34 -17.36 -24.24
C ASP A 362 27.87 -16.34 -23.20
N ALA A 363 29.05 -15.78 -23.43
CA ALA A 363 29.68 -14.82 -22.53
C ALA A 363 28.88 -13.52 -22.36
N ASP A 364 28.04 -13.16 -23.35
CA ASP A 364 27.22 -11.95 -23.35
C ASP A 364 25.77 -12.24 -22.90
N GLY A 365 25.46 -13.45 -22.42
CA GLY A 365 24.13 -13.84 -21.95
C GLY A 365 23.37 -14.66 -23.00
N VAL A 366 22.08 -14.40 -23.20
CA VAL A 366 21.27 -15.13 -24.19
C VAL A 366 21.75 -14.80 -25.61
N ALA A 367 22.19 -15.82 -26.35
CA ALA A 367 22.87 -15.72 -27.65
C ALA A 367 21.94 -15.87 -28.87
N ASN A 368 20.66 -16.17 -28.65
CA ASN A 368 19.67 -16.23 -29.72
C ASN A 368 19.47 -14.85 -30.36
N ASP A 369 19.21 -14.86 -31.66
CA ASP A 369 18.95 -13.64 -32.42
C ASP A 369 17.61 -13.00 -32.05
N ASN A 370 17.42 -11.79 -32.59
CA ASN A 370 16.23 -11.00 -32.34
C ASN A 370 15.00 -11.43 -33.15
N SER A 371 15.11 -12.39 -34.09
CA SER A 371 13.97 -12.96 -34.81
C SER A 371 13.37 -14.17 -34.10
N TRP A 372 14.04 -14.68 -33.05
CA TRP A 372 13.57 -15.85 -32.31
C TRP A 372 12.10 -15.73 -31.85
N PHE A 373 11.68 -14.57 -31.36
CA PHE A 373 10.29 -14.35 -30.91
C PHE A 373 9.29 -14.46 -32.06
N ASP A 374 9.64 -13.97 -33.25
CA ASP A 374 8.79 -14.05 -34.44
C ASP A 374 8.68 -15.50 -34.96
N GLU A 375 9.78 -16.24 -34.90
CA GLU A 375 9.85 -17.61 -35.39
C GLU A 375 9.24 -18.63 -34.41
N ASN A 376 9.19 -18.32 -33.12
CA ASN A 376 8.87 -19.28 -32.05
C ASN A 376 7.68 -18.84 -31.18
N LEU A 377 6.66 -18.22 -31.79
CA LEU A 377 5.50 -17.65 -31.08
C LEU A 377 4.78 -18.59 -30.12
N ARG A 378 4.73 -19.89 -30.42
CA ARG A 378 4.10 -20.85 -29.53
C ARG A 378 4.92 -21.09 -28.26
N GLN A 379 6.23 -21.03 -28.36
CA GLN A 379 7.17 -21.26 -27.25
C GLN A 379 7.38 -19.98 -26.41
N SER A 380 7.22 -18.80 -27.03
CA SER A 380 7.36 -17.52 -26.34
C SER A 380 6.15 -17.18 -25.45
N LYS A 381 4.98 -17.76 -25.72
CA LYS A 381 3.76 -17.56 -24.93
C LYS A 381 3.84 -18.27 -23.58
N LEU A 382 3.24 -17.63 -22.58
CA LEU A 382 3.15 -18.15 -21.22
C LEU A 382 1.92 -19.06 -21.09
N ASN A 383 1.98 -20.04 -20.20
CA ASN A 383 0.81 -20.84 -19.84
C ASN A 383 0.17 -20.29 -18.56
N TRP A 384 -1.16 -20.36 -18.50
CA TRP A 384 -1.87 -20.10 -17.25
C TRP A 384 -1.52 -21.22 -16.27
N ASN A 385 -0.80 -20.88 -15.21
CA ASN A 385 -0.46 -21.82 -14.14
C ASN A 385 -1.42 -21.61 -12.98
N SER A 386 -2.15 -22.66 -12.58
CA SER A 386 -2.88 -22.70 -11.32
C SER A 386 -1.90 -23.12 -10.24
N THR A 387 -1.11 -22.19 -9.71
CA THR A 387 -0.33 -22.45 -8.50
C THR A 387 -1.25 -22.61 -7.29
#